data_AF-A0A959JI24-F1
#
_entry.id   AF-A0A959JI24-F1
#
_cell.length_a   1.000
_cell.length_b   1.000
_cell.length_c   1.000
_cell.angle_alpha   90.00
_cell.angle_beta   90.00
_cell.angle_gamma   90.00
#
_symmetry.space_group_name_H-M   'P 1'
#
loop_
_entity.id
_entity.type
_entity.pdbx_description
1 polymer ?
#
loop_
_entity_poly.entity_id
_entity_poly.type
_entity_poly.pdbx_seq_one_letter_code
_entity_poly.pdbx_strand_id
1 'polypeptide(L)'
;IRDVLDDPGFNKASALQNHRKELIRRKQRMDLLLQTIDQTLENLRNNNIMIPEDLYRGLNRETAMQYRREARQKYGEKEVEHAEKHLMKMGKEGFQQLQAEFKACGERLFALRHENPASGAVQAEIRRHYQFIRQFWGTATQEDPQAEAYAGLGKMYTEDERFTQVGGVAQPEYAAFLSAAMSHFASHELASR
;
A
#
# COMPACT_ATOMS: atom_id res chain seq x y z
N ILE A 1 1.90 12.33 -56.15
CA ILE A 1 2.28 10.90 -56.39
C ILE A 1 2.00 10.52 -57.84
N ARG A 2 0.80 10.82 -58.37
CA ARG A 2 0.42 10.52 -59.75
C ARG A 2 1.35 11.18 -60.79
N ASP A 3 1.74 12.44 -60.60
CA ASP A 3 2.63 13.16 -61.54
C ASP A 3 4.12 12.76 -61.47
N VAL A 4 4.55 12.01 -60.45
CA VAL A 4 5.93 11.50 -60.33
C VAL A 4 6.07 10.14 -61.02
N LEU A 5 4.94 9.44 -61.26
CA LEU A 5 4.91 8.10 -61.85
C LEU A 5 4.97 8.10 -63.39
N ASP A 6 4.71 9.27 -64.01
CA ASP A 6 4.61 9.46 -65.46
C ASP A 6 5.86 10.17 -66.06
N ASP A 7 6.91 10.39 -65.26
CA ASP A 7 8.20 10.94 -65.74
C ASP A 7 9.04 9.81 -66.41
N PRO A 8 9.52 10.00 -67.66
CA PRO A 8 10.35 9.02 -68.37
C PRO A 8 11.70 8.71 -67.69
N GLY A 9 12.18 9.56 -66.76
CA GLY A 9 13.34 9.30 -65.91
C GLY A 9 13.02 8.57 -64.60
N PHE A 10 11.74 8.30 -64.30
CA PHE A 10 11.32 7.71 -63.03
C PHE A 10 11.55 6.20 -62.98
N ASN A 11 12.62 5.79 -62.30
CA ASN A 11 12.89 4.39 -62.04
C ASN A 11 12.04 3.88 -60.84
N LYS A 12 10.90 3.27 -61.17
CA LYS A 12 9.97 2.63 -60.20
C LYS A 12 10.68 1.66 -59.25
N ALA A 13 11.67 0.90 -59.74
CA ALA A 13 12.43 -0.04 -58.90
C ALA A 13 13.30 0.70 -57.88
N SER A 14 13.98 1.78 -58.28
CA SER A 14 14.76 2.63 -57.36
C SER A 14 13.88 3.30 -56.31
N ALA A 15 12.69 3.77 -56.68
CA ALA A 15 11.72 4.35 -55.74
C ALA A 15 11.23 3.32 -54.71
N LEU A 16 10.89 2.10 -55.13
CA LEU A 16 10.50 1.01 -54.23
C LEU A 16 11.65 0.55 -53.33
N GLN A 17 12.89 0.51 -53.83
CA GLN A 17 14.08 0.23 -53.02
C GLN A 17 14.31 1.29 -51.93
N ASN A 18 14.13 2.57 -52.27
CA ASN A 18 14.23 3.66 -51.30
C ASN A 18 13.10 3.59 -50.27
N HIS A 19 11.87 3.29 -50.68
CA HIS A 19 10.76 3.08 -49.76
C HIS A 19 11.00 1.88 -48.84
N ARG A 20 11.54 0.77 -49.37
CA ARG A 20 11.93 -0.39 -48.56
C ARG A 20 12.99 -0.03 -47.51
N LYS A 21 14.02 0.75 -47.87
CA LYS A 21 15.03 1.23 -46.92
C LYS A 21 14.39 2.08 -45.81
N GLU A 22 13.46 2.94 -46.17
CA GLU A 22 12.73 3.78 -45.21
C GLU A 22 11.85 2.93 -44.28
N LEU A 23 11.13 1.94 -44.81
CA LEU A 23 10.35 1.00 -44.00
C LEU A 23 11.24 0.21 -43.03
N ILE A 24 12.44 -0.21 -43.45
CA ILE A 24 13.41 -0.88 -42.58
C ILE A 24 13.87 0.05 -41.45
N ARG A 25 14.19 1.31 -41.74
CA ARG A 25 14.55 2.30 -40.70
C ARG A 25 13.43 2.51 -39.70
N ARG A 26 12.18 2.61 -40.18
CA ARG A 26 11.00 2.73 -39.31
C ARG A 26 10.82 1.52 -38.43
N LYS A 27 11.00 0.31 -38.97
CA LYS A 27 11.00 -0.93 -38.19
C LYS A 27 12.07 -0.89 -37.09
N GLN A 28 13.32 -0.58 -37.43
CA GLN A 28 14.42 -0.49 -36.45
C GLN A 28 14.13 0.53 -35.35
N ARG A 29 13.52 1.67 -35.69
CA ARG A 29 13.08 2.66 -34.70
C ARG A 29 11.99 2.11 -33.78
N MET A 30 11.00 1.39 -34.32
CA MET A 30 9.95 0.76 -33.52
C MET A 30 10.52 -0.31 -32.58
N ASP A 31 11.44 -1.15 -33.07
CA ASP A 31 12.12 -2.17 -32.28
C ASP A 31 12.87 -1.54 -31.09
N LEU A 32 13.58 -0.41 -31.32
CA LEU A 32 14.27 0.33 -30.27
C LEU A 32 13.30 0.93 -29.22
N LEU A 33 12.16 1.46 -29.66
CA LEU A 33 11.14 2.00 -28.76
C LEU A 33 10.54 0.90 -27.88
N LEU A 34 10.24 -0.27 -28.46
CA LEU A 34 9.76 -1.42 -27.71
C LEU A 34 10.79 -1.86 -26.66
N GLN A 35 12.06 -1.99 -27.04
CA GLN A 35 13.14 -2.31 -26.09
C GLN A 35 13.25 -1.29 -24.95
N THR A 36 13.09 0.00 -25.26
CA THR A 36 13.13 1.07 -24.24
C THR A 36 11.95 0.95 -23.27
N ILE A 37 10.76 0.66 -23.78
CA ILE A 37 9.56 0.42 -22.96
C ILE A 37 9.77 -0.79 -22.06
N ASP A 38 10.27 -1.90 -22.61
CA ASP A 38 10.53 -3.12 -21.85
C ASP A 38 11.54 -2.88 -20.71
N GLN A 39 12.64 -2.19 -21.00
CA GLN A 39 13.63 -1.83 -19.99
C GLN A 39 13.06 -0.89 -18.92
N THR A 40 12.20 0.05 -19.32
CA THR A 40 11.54 0.97 -18.39
C THR A 40 10.56 0.23 -17.49
N LEU A 41 9.77 -0.69 -18.05
CA LEU A 41 8.85 -1.54 -17.28
C LEU A 41 9.60 -2.43 -16.30
N GLU A 42 10.73 -3.00 -16.70
CA GLU A 42 11.60 -3.79 -15.82
C GLU A 42 12.15 -2.93 -14.68
N ASN A 43 12.68 -1.74 -14.98
CA ASN A 43 13.19 -0.82 -13.97
C ASN A 43 12.09 -0.37 -12.98
N LEU A 44 10.89 -0.06 -13.48
CA LEU A 44 9.74 0.30 -12.63
C LEU A 44 9.33 -0.87 -11.73
N ARG A 45 9.24 -2.09 -12.28
CA ARG A 45 8.95 -3.30 -11.49
C ARG A 45 9.99 -3.51 -10.40
N ASN A 46 11.28 -3.47 -10.76
CA ASN A 46 12.38 -3.67 -9.82
C ASN A 46 12.41 -2.59 -8.73
N ASN A 47 12.11 -1.33 -9.09
CA ASN A 47 12.02 -0.24 -8.12
C ASN A 47 10.84 -0.43 -7.14
N ASN A 48 9.75 -1.08 -7.57
CA ASN A 48 8.59 -1.33 -6.72
C ASN A 48 8.75 -2.57 -5.81
N ILE A 49 9.76 -3.43 -6.02
CA ILE A 49 10.03 -4.57 -5.12
C ILE A 49 10.44 -4.05 -3.74
N MET A 50 9.79 -4.57 -2.70
CA MET A 50 10.06 -4.23 -1.31
C MET A 50 10.90 -5.32 -0.63
N ILE A 51 11.89 -4.92 0.17
CA ILE A 51 12.67 -5.82 1.04
C ILE A 51 12.20 -5.70 2.50
N PRO A 52 12.47 -6.67 3.39
CA PRO A 52 12.02 -6.61 4.78
C PRO A 52 12.40 -5.31 5.52
N GLU A 53 13.57 -4.75 5.20
CA GLU A 53 14.06 -3.50 5.79
C GLU A 53 13.19 -2.29 5.42
N ASP A 54 12.53 -2.32 4.26
CA ASP A 54 11.68 -1.23 3.80
C ASP A 54 10.41 -1.08 4.65
N LEU A 55 9.91 -2.16 5.26
CA LEU A 55 8.75 -2.13 6.17
C LEU A 55 8.98 -1.25 7.41
N TYR A 56 10.24 -1.13 7.82
CA TYR A 56 10.66 -0.39 9.01
C TYR A 56 11.38 0.91 8.67
N ARG A 57 11.34 1.33 7.39
CA ARG A 57 11.99 2.55 6.92
C ARG A 57 11.46 3.76 7.69
N GLY A 58 12.37 4.53 8.28
CA GLY A 58 12.05 5.67 9.15
C GLY A 58 12.33 5.41 10.63
N LEU A 59 12.50 4.15 11.02
CA LEU A 59 13.08 3.77 12.31
C LEU A 59 14.58 3.55 12.15
N ASN A 60 15.36 3.83 13.20
CA ASN A 60 16.73 3.34 13.24
C ASN A 60 16.73 1.80 13.35
N ARG A 61 17.84 1.18 12.92
CA ARG A 61 17.95 -0.29 12.83
C ARG A 61 17.71 -1.00 14.17
N GLU A 62 18.16 -0.41 15.27
CA GLU A 62 18.03 -1.00 16.60
C GLU A 62 16.57 -1.00 17.05
N THR A 63 15.88 0.14 16.92
CA THR A 63 14.45 0.29 17.21
C THR A 63 13.60 -0.62 16.33
N ALA A 64 13.90 -0.72 15.03
CA ALA A 64 13.20 -1.63 14.12
C ALA A 64 13.32 -3.10 14.56
N MET A 65 14.54 -3.55 14.89
CA MET A 65 14.76 -4.92 15.38
C MET A 65 14.09 -5.17 16.73
N GLN A 66 14.12 -4.19 17.63
CA GLN A 66 13.42 -4.27 18.90
C GLN A 66 11.91 -4.42 18.69
N TYR A 67 11.28 -3.56 17.90
CA TYR A 67 9.83 -3.59 17.68
C TYR A 67 9.41 -4.87 16.97
N ARG A 68 10.21 -5.36 16.03
CA ARG A 68 9.97 -6.65 15.37
C ARG A 68 10.04 -7.82 16.37
N ARG A 69 11.00 -7.81 17.31
CA ARG A 69 11.09 -8.82 18.38
C ARG A 69 9.90 -8.75 19.33
N GLU A 70 9.53 -7.54 19.77
CA GLU A 70 8.35 -7.31 20.62
C GLU A 70 7.07 -7.84 19.96
N ALA A 71 6.88 -7.53 18.67
CA ALA A 71 5.74 -8.02 17.91
C ALA A 71 5.70 -9.56 17.84
N ARG A 72 6.83 -10.21 17.57
CA ARG A 72 6.91 -11.69 17.53
C ARG A 72 6.64 -12.33 18.88
N GLN A 73 7.08 -11.71 19.97
CA GLN A 73 6.78 -12.18 21.32
C GLN A 73 5.31 -12.02 21.68
N LYS A 74 4.68 -10.90 21.30
CA LYS A 74 3.29 -10.58 21.66
C LYS A 74 2.27 -11.27 20.78
N TYR A 75 2.55 -11.43 19.48
CA TYR A 75 1.58 -11.89 18.48
C TYR A 75 1.94 -13.22 17.81
N GLY A 76 3.16 -13.71 18.03
CA GLY A 76 3.65 -14.94 17.43
C GLY A 76 4.51 -14.71 16.17
N GLU A 77 5.49 -15.58 15.99
CA GLU A 77 6.44 -15.50 14.87
C GLU A 77 5.74 -15.69 13.51
N LYS A 78 4.79 -16.62 13.43
CA LYS A 78 4.12 -16.98 12.16
C LYS A 78 3.21 -15.88 11.67
N GLU A 79 2.52 -15.22 12.59
CA GLU A 79 1.58 -14.14 12.37
C GLU A 79 2.31 -12.89 11.86
N VAL A 80 3.43 -12.55 12.50
CA VAL A 80 4.30 -11.45 12.05
C VAL A 80 4.92 -11.77 10.69
N GLU A 81 5.43 -12.98 10.48
CA GLU A 81 6.01 -13.36 9.19
C GLU A 81 4.97 -13.34 8.06
N HIS A 82 3.73 -13.77 8.33
CA HIS A 82 2.62 -13.69 7.38
C HIS A 82 2.31 -12.24 6.99
N ALA A 83 2.18 -11.36 7.98
CA ALA A 83 1.92 -9.94 7.77
C ALA A 83 3.04 -9.28 6.95
N GLU A 84 4.30 -9.49 7.31
CA GLU A 84 5.46 -8.97 6.58
C GLU A 84 5.47 -9.46 5.12
N LYS A 85 5.24 -10.75 4.88
CA LYS A 85 5.16 -11.30 3.51
C LYS A 85 4.02 -10.71 2.71
N HIS A 86 2.86 -10.49 3.34
CA HIS A 86 1.73 -9.85 2.68
C HIS A 86 2.07 -8.42 2.25
N LEU A 87 2.61 -7.62 3.18
CA LEU A 87 2.99 -6.23 2.90
C LEU A 87 4.07 -6.15 1.82
N MET A 88 5.08 -7.03 1.85
CA MET A 88 6.11 -7.11 0.79
C MET A 88 5.53 -7.37 -0.61
N LYS A 89 4.47 -8.17 -0.71
CA LYS A 89 3.79 -8.43 -1.99
C LYS A 89 3.01 -7.23 -2.54
N MET A 90 2.64 -6.27 -1.69
CA MET A 90 1.99 -5.03 -2.14
C MET A 90 2.96 -4.09 -2.89
N GLY A 91 4.26 -4.29 -2.72
CA GLY A 91 5.29 -3.41 -3.28
C GLY A 91 5.40 -2.07 -2.54
N LYS A 92 6.42 -1.29 -2.89
CA LYS A 92 6.71 -0.01 -2.23
C LYS A 92 5.58 1.00 -2.40
N GLU A 93 5.04 1.13 -3.60
CA GLU A 93 3.97 2.09 -3.90
C GLU A 93 2.69 1.73 -3.12
N GLY A 94 2.29 0.45 -3.15
CA GLY A 94 1.11 -0.03 -2.43
C GLY A 94 1.26 0.14 -0.91
N PHE A 95 2.43 -0.15 -0.36
CA PHE A 95 2.70 0.04 1.07
C PHE A 95 2.69 1.53 1.47
N GLN A 96 3.29 2.41 0.68
CA GLN A 96 3.28 3.86 0.93
C GLN A 96 1.86 4.43 0.86
N GLN A 97 1.06 3.99 -0.10
CA GLN A 97 -0.34 4.38 -0.20
C GLN A 97 -1.13 3.92 1.03
N LEU A 98 -0.97 2.65 1.44
CA LEU A 98 -1.60 2.10 2.64
C LEU A 98 -1.24 2.92 3.90
N GLN A 99 0.04 3.28 4.06
CA GLN A 99 0.50 4.11 5.18
C GLN A 99 -0.12 5.52 5.14
N ALA A 100 -0.17 6.16 3.97
CA ALA A 100 -0.73 7.50 3.82
C ALA A 100 -2.24 7.52 4.13
N GLU A 101 -2.99 6.54 3.64
CA GLU A 101 -4.42 6.42 3.89
C GLU A 101 -4.71 6.07 5.36
N PHE A 102 -3.91 5.20 5.97
CA PHE A 102 -4.00 4.90 7.39
C PHE A 102 -3.73 6.13 8.26
N LYS A 103 -2.70 6.93 7.91
CA LYS A 103 -2.41 8.20 8.60
C LYS A 103 -3.58 9.17 8.51
N ALA A 104 -4.15 9.37 7.31
CA ALA A 104 -5.31 10.22 7.12
C ALA A 104 -6.54 9.72 7.90
N CYS A 105 -6.71 8.40 8.02
CA CYS A 105 -7.73 7.81 8.89
C CYS A 105 -7.51 8.16 10.37
N GLY A 106 -6.27 8.02 10.85
CA GLY A 106 -5.89 8.40 12.22
C GLY A 106 -6.11 9.88 12.50
N GLU A 107 -5.81 10.77 11.56
CA GLU A 107 -6.06 12.21 11.70
C GLU A 107 -7.56 12.53 11.84
N ARG A 108 -8.42 11.86 11.05
CA ARG A 108 -9.88 12.01 11.17
C ARG A 108 -10.41 11.46 12.50
N LEU A 109 -9.92 10.31 12.94
CA LEU A 109 -10.28 9.75 14.25
C LEU A 109 -9.84 10.66 15.40
N PHE A 110 -8.65 11.25 15.31
CA PHE A 110 -8.17 12.21 16.30
C PHE A 110 -9.03 13.48 16.34
N ALA A 111 -9.51 13.97 15.19
CA ALA A 111 -10.44 15.10 15.15
C ALA A 111 -11.78 14.79 15.83
N LEU A 112 -12.23 13.52 15.77
CA LEU A 112 -13.48 13.04 16.39
C LEU A 112 -13.32 12.59 17.85
N ARG A 113 -12.14 12.72 18.46
CA ARG A 113 -11.84 12.12 19.78
C ARG A 113 -12.74 12.55 20.94
N HIS A 114 -13.42 13.68 20.81
CA HIS A 114 -14.35 14.22 21.82
C HIS A 114 -15.81 13.86 21.55
N GLU A 115 -16.09 13.18 20.44
CA GLU A 115 -17.42 12.70 20.08
C GLU A 115 -17.74 11.38 20.78
N ASN A 116 -19.02 11.00 20.77
CA ASN A 116 -19.43 9.69 21.26
C ASN A 116 -18.76 8.56 20.44
N PRO A 117 -17.99 7.66 21.07
CA PRO A 117 -17.34 6.52 20.40
C PRO A 117 -18.31 5.63 19.61
N ALA A 118 -19.59 5.59 20.02
CA ALA A 118 -20.63 4.80 19.38
C ALA A 118 -21.40 5.54 18.26
N SER A 119 -21.10 6.82 18.02
CA SER A 119 -21.77 7.60 16.99
C SER A 119 -21.51 7.03 15.58
N GLY A 120 -22.47 7.20 14.68
CA GLY A 120 -22.34 6.73 13.29
C GLY A 120 -21.13 7.32 12.56
N ALA A 121 -20.78 8.58 12.84
CA ALA A 121 -19.60 9.23 12.27
C ALA A 121 -18.29 8.55 12.73
N VAL A 122 -18.15 8.29 14.03
CA VAL A 122 -16.97 7.58 14.57
C VAL A 122 -16.91 6.15 14.06
N GLN A 123 -18.02 5.42 14.10
CA GLN A 123 -18.05 4.02 13.67
C GLN A 123 -17.77 3.84 12.18
N ALA A 124 -18.11 4.83 11.33
CA ALA A 124 -17.72 4.84 9.93
C ALA A 124 -16.19 4.93 9.75
N GLU A 125 -15.49 5.76 10.54
CA GLU A 125 -14.02 5.81 10.50
C GLU A 125 -13.38 4.58 11.15
N ILE A 126 -13.96 4.05 12.23
CA ILE A 126 -13.49 2.80 12.86
C ILE A 126 -13.60 1.61 11.90
N ARG A 127 -14.64 1.56 11.06
CA ARG A 127 -14.74 0.55 10.00
C ARG A 127 -13.58 0.65 9.01
N ARG A 128 -13.19 1.86 8.60
CA ARG A 128 -12.03 2.07 7.71
C ARG A 128 -10.72 1.70 8.42
N HIS A 129 -10.56 2.12 9.67
CA HIS A 129 -9.42 1.74 10.50
C HIS A 129 -9.29 0.22 10.60
N TYR A 130 -10.39 -0.49 10.88
CA TYR A 130 -10.44 -1.96 10.88
C TYR A 130 -9.97 -2.55 9.55
N GLN A 131 -10.46 -2.04 8.41
CA GLN A 131 -10.04 -2.50 7.09
C GLN A 131 -8.54 -2.29 6.85
N PHE A 132 -7.95 -1.18 7.33
CA PHE A 132 -6.51 -0.98 7.24
C PHE A 132 -5.73 -1.94 8.15
N ILE A 133 -6.18 -2.13 9.40
CA ILE A 133 -5.55 -3.10 10.32
C ILE A 133 -5.55 -4.51 9.71
N ARG A 134 -6.66 -4.92 9.07
CA ARG A 134 -6.75 -6.19 8.34
C ARG A 134 -5.79 -6.29 7.15
N GLN A 135 -5.52 -5.19 6.47
CA GLN A 135 -4.50 -5.13 5.41
C GLN A 135 -3.09 -5.26 6.00
N PHE A 136 -2.79 -4.55 7.10
CA PHE A 136 -1.50 -4.68 7.80
C PHE A 136 -1.25 -6.10 8.32
N TRP A 137 -2.30 -6.79 8.79
CA TRP A 137 -2.21 -8.19 9.22
C TRP A 137 -2.19 -9.19 8.06
N GLY A 138 -2.46 -8.75 6.83
CA GLY A 138 -2.60 -9.64 5.68
C GLY A 138 -3.78 -10.59 5.79
N THR A 139 -4.84 -10.18 6.50
CA THR A 139 -6.04 -10.98 6.76
C THR A 139 -7.30 -10.38 6.13
N ALA A 140 -7.19 -9.29 5.37
CA ALA A 140 -8.32 -8.61 4.73
C ALA A 140 -9.24 -9.51 3.89
N THR A 141 -8.74 -10.63 3.38
CA THR A 141 -9.51 -11.59 2.57
C THR A 141 -9.97 -12.83 3.35
N GLN A 142 -9.64 -12.95 4.64
CA GLN A 142 -10.07 -14.08 5.47
C GLN A 142 -11.54 -13.94 5.88
N GLU A 143 -12.25 -15.07 5.99
CA GLU A 143 -13.64 -15.10 6.42
C GLU A 143 -13.81 -14.73 7.89
N ASP A 144 -12.91 -15.20 8.76
CA ASP A 144 -12.90 -14.82 10.18
C ASP A 144 -12.66 -13.30 10.30
N PRO A 145 -13.59 -12.53 10.91
CA PRO A 145 -13.44 -11.08 11.07
C PRO A 145 -12.38 -10.69 12.12
N GLN A 146 -11.86 -11.63 12.91
CA GLN A 146 -10.87 -11.39 13.96
C GLN A 146 -11.32 -10.31 14.96
N ALA A 147 -12.58 -10.36 15.37
CA ALA A 147 -13.20 -9.37 16.25
C ALA A 147 -12.44 -9.22 17.57
N GLU A 148 -12.06 -10.34 18.20
CA GLU A 148 -11.31 -10.35 19.45
C GLU A 148 -9.92 -9.74 19.31
N ALA A 149 -9.21 -10.05 18.21
CA ALA A 149 -7.89 -9.48 17.95
C ALA A 149 -7.98 -7.96 17.75
N TYR A 150 -9.00 -7.49 17.01
CA TYR A 150 -9.21 -6.05 16.80
C TYR A 150 -9.56 -5.32 18.09
N ALA A 151 -10.44 -5.87 18.93
CA ALA A 151 -10.73 -5.30 20.25
C ALA A 151 -9.49 -5.31 21.16
N GLY A 152 -8.71 -6.40 21.12
CA GLY A 152 -7.44 -6.52 21.86
C GLY A 152 -6.39 -5.48 21.45
N LEU A 153 -6.33 -5.13 20.17
CA LEU A 153 -5.49 -4.03 19.68
C LEU A 153 -5.89 -2.69 20.31
N GLY A 154 -7.18 -2.42 20.44
CA GLY A 154 -7.69 -1.20 21.08
C GLY A 154 -7.30 -1.11 22.55
N LYS A 155 -7.37 -2.22 23.30
CA LYS A 155 -6.87 -2.29 24.69
C LYS A 155 -5.38 -1.98 24.76
N MET A 156 -4.59 -2.57 23.85
CA MET A 156 -3.16 -2.33 23.81
C MET A 156 -2.80 -0.85 23.60
N TYR A 157 -3.58 -0.09 22.82
CA TYR A 157 -3.35 1.35 22.65
C TYR A 157 -3.44 2.15 23.95
N THR A 158 -4.14 1.64 24.97
CA THR A 158 -4.18 2.25 26.32
C THR A 158 -3.03 1.81 27.22
N GLU A 159 -2.39 0.68 26.92
CA GLU A 159 -1.26 0.13 27.68
C GLU A 159 0.08 0.66 27.18
N ASP A 160 0.15 1.03 25.90
CA ASP A 160 1.37 1.48 25.23
C ASP A 160 1.13 2.81 24.51
N GLU A 161 1.58 3.87 25.16
CA GLU A 161 1.42 5.26 24.70
C GLU A 161 2.01 5.50 23.31
N ARG A 162 2.97 4.68 22.86
CA ARG A 162 3.64 4.82 21.55
C ARG A 162 2.66 4.78 20.38
N PHE A 163 1.54 4.06 20.52
CA PHE A 163 0.55 3.88 19.45
C PHE A 163 -0.36 5.07 19.23
N THR A 164 -0.46 5.96 20.22
CA THR A 164 -1.42 7.09 20.21
C THR A 164 -0.73 8.44 20.38
N GLN A 165 0.60 8.49 20.21
CA GLN A 165 1.33 9.74 20.26
C GLN A 165 0.97 10.65 19.09
N VAL A 166 0.82 11.94 19.39
CA VAL A 166 0.66 12.99 18.38
C VAL A 166 1.79 14.00 18.59
N GLY A 167 2.64 14.19 17.58
CA GLY A 167 3.82 15.05 17.70
C GLY A 167 4.82 14.61 18.78
N GLY A 168 4.87 13.31 19.09
CA GLY A 168 5.72 12.75 20.16
C GLY A 168 5.16 12.88 21.58
N VAL A 169 3.93 13.38 21.74
CA VAL A 169 3.25 13.53 23.03
C VAL A 169 2.17 12.45 23.16
N ALA A 170 2.19 11.72 24.26
CA ALA A 170 1.15 10.73 24.59
C ALA A 170 -0.24 11.39 24.68
N GLN A 171 -1.26 10.69 24.19
CA GLN A 171 -2.65 11.17 24.19
C GLN A 171 -3.56 10.15 24.89
N PRO A 172 -3.58 10.07 26.23
CA PRO A 172 -4.33 9.05 26.96
C PRO A 172 -5.84 9.09 26.69
N GLU A 173 -6.43 10.27 26.57
CA GLU A 173 -7.86 10.44 26.25
C GLU A 173 -8.18 9.89 24.85
N TYR A 174 -7.29 10.12 23.88
CA TYR A 174 -7.44 9.60 22.53
C TYR A 174 -7.29 8.07 22.50
N ALA A 175 -6.36 7.51 23.28
CA ALA A 175 -6.22 6.08 23.44
C ALA A 175 -7.49 5.43 24.02
N ALA A 176 -8.05 6.01 25.09
CA ALA A 176 -9.29 5.55 25.70
C ALA A 176 -10.46 5.62 24.71
N PHE A 177 -10.58 6.73 23.97
CA PHE A 177 -11.57 6.90 22.91
C PHE A 177 -11.47 5.81 21.84
N LEU A 178 -10.27 5.57 21.28
CA LEU A 178 -10.06 4.54 20.27
C LEU A 178 -10.40 3.15 20.80
N SER A 179 -9.93 2.81 22.01
CA SER A 179 -10.20 1.52 22.65
C SER A 179 -11.71 1.26 22.80
N ALA A 180 -12.46 2.26 23.26
CA ALA A 180 -13.91 2.18 23.38
C ALA A 180 -14.59 2.02 22.01
N ALA A 181 -14.21 2.84 21.03
CA ALA A 181 -14.80 2.83 19.70
C ALA A 181 -14.54 1.51 18.95
N MET A 182 -13.33 0.97 19.05
CA MET A 182 -12.93 -0.33 18.48
C MET A 182 -13.65 -1.50 19.16
N SER A 183 -13.78 -1.47 20.48
CA SER A 183 -14.51 -2.51 21.24
C SER A 183 -15.99 -2.54 20.89
N HIS A 184 -16.61 -1.36 20.71
CA HIS A 184 -17.99 -1.24 20.25
C HIS A 184 -18.16 -1.83 18.84
N PHE A 185 -17.29 -1.46 17.90
CA PHE A 185 -17.31 -2.01 16.53
C PHE A 185 -17.17 -3.53 16.52
N ALA A 186 -16.19 -4.07 17.26
CA ALA A 186 -15.95 -5.51 17.32
C ALA A 186 -17.18 -6.29 17.83
N SER A 187 -17.86 -5.78 18.87
CA SER A 187 -19.01 -6.45 19.46
C SER A 187 -20.31 -6.32 18.67
N HIS A 188 -20.51 -5.23 17.93
CA HIS A 188 -21.80 -4.95 17.26
C HIS A 188 -21.77 -5.22 15.76
N GLU A 189 -20.62 -5.05 15.11
CA GLU A 189 -20.50 -5.16 13.65
C GLU A 189 -19.76 -6.43 13.20
N LEU A 190 -18.79 -6.89 14.00
CA LEU A 190 -17.97 -8.06 13.66
C LEU A 190 -18.49 -9.36 14.28
N ALA A 191 -19.01 -9.33 15.52
CA ALA A 191 -19.54 -10.51 16.20
C ALA A 191 -20.94 -10.93 15.71
N SER A 192 -21.62 -10.09 14.92
CA SER A 192 -22.96 -10.37 14.38
C SER A 192 -22.94 -10.94 12.96
N ARG A 193 -21.78 -11.40 12.48
CA ARG A 193 -21.58 -12.01 11.15
C ARG A 193 -21.02 -13.42 11.31
#